data_AF-A0A932FZG8-F1
#
_entry.id   AF-A0A932FZG8-F1
#
_cell.length_a   1.000
_cell.length_b   1.000
_cell.length_c   1.000
_cell.angle_alpha   90.00
_cell.angle_beta   90.00
_cell.angle_gamma   90.00
#
_symmetry.space_group_name_H-M   'P 1'
#
loop_
_entity.id
_entity.type
_entity.pdbx_description
1 polymer ?
#
loop_
_entity_poly.entity_id
_entity_poly.type
_entity_poly.pdbx_seq_one_letter_code
_entity_poly.pdbx_strand_id
1 'polypeptide(L)'
;MGRVKGGIIRARLEFMTDRIGPEAAKAVVAALAAEDRQILGEGILVSRWYPFALLVRLDHAVAGSCGGEKALEELGAKSAEFHLGALYRNFALANAPHDFFRNASLSHQLFHDRGSMEYEKSGDDSCSLKVLGPDFDPIYCRSAIGYFRRSAELCGGPGASVTKRACRADGASACVYEIRW
;
A
#
# COMPACT_ATOMS: atom_id res chain seq x y z
N MET A 1 -17.79 4.85 -1.62
CA MET A 1 -16.54 4.45 -0.96
C MET A 1 -16.41 2.94 -1.03
N GLY A 2 -15.29 2.44 -1.51
CA GLY A 2 -14.94 1.02 -1.47
C GLY A 2 -14.33 0.59 -0.15
N ARG A 3 -13.76 -0.61 -0.16
CA ARG A 3 -13.27 -1.35 0.99
C ARG A 3 -11.94 -2.02 0.66
N VAL A 4 -11.15 -2.23 1.71
CA VAL A 4 -9.85 -2.90 1.65
C VAL A 4 -9.82 -4.10 2.59
N LYS A 5 -8.94 -5.06 2.32
CA LYS A 5 -8.71 -6.17 3.24
C LYS A 5 -8.09 -5.71 4.55
N GLY A 6 -8.50 -6.35 5.65
CA GLY A 6 -8.00 -6.06 6.99
C GLY A 6 -6.49 -6.19 7.12
N GLY A 7 -5.83 -7.00 6.30
CA GLY A 7 -4.36 -7.06 6.24
C GLY A 7 -3.71 -5.70 5.97
N ILE A 8 -4.33 -4.88 5.12
CA ILE A 8 -3.88 -3.52 4.81
C ILE A 8 -3.99 -2.63 6.05
N ILE A 9 -5.12 -2.68 6.76
CA ILE A 9 -5.36 -1.92 8.00
C ILE A 9 -4.37 -2.33 9.09
N ARG A 10 -4.18 -3.65 9.29
CA ARG A 10 -3.30 -4.18 10.33
C ARG A 10 -1.85 -3.75 10.14
N ALA A 11 -1.36 -3.71 8.90
CA ALA A 11 -0.01 -3.24 8.59
C ALA A 11 0.25 -1.80 9.09
N ARG A 12 -0.76 -0.92 9.11
CA ARG A 12 -0.62 0.47 9.65
C ARG A 12 -0.48 0.44 11.17
N LEU A 13 -1.31 -0.34 11.84
CA LEU A 13 -1.30 -0.45 13.29
C LEU A 13 0.03 -1.05 13.78
N GLU A 14 0.51 -2.11 13.12
CA GLU A 14 1.80 -2.73 13.38
C GLU A 14 2.94 -1.77 13.11
N PHE A 15 2.93 -1.06 11.97
CA PHE A 15 3.95 -0.07 11.64
C PHE A 15 4.04 1.06 12.67
N MET A 16 2.90 1.63 13.09
CA MET A 16 2.89 2.65 14.15
C MET A 16 3.44 2.09 15.46
N THR A 17 2.98 0.91 15.87
CA THR A 17 3.45 0.25 17.10
C THR A 17 4.96 0.04 17.08
N ASP A 18 5.51 -0.40 15.96
CA ASP A 18 6.95 -0.63 15.82
C ASP A 18 7.75 0.68 15.77
N ARG A 19 7.18 1.76 15.23
CA ARG A 19 7.87 3.05 15.05
C ARG A 19 7.88 3.91 16.31
N ILE A 20 6.73 4.05 16.97
CA ILE A 20 6.53 4.99 18.09
C ILE A 20 6.23 4.28 19.42
N GLY A 21 6.18 2.95 19.42
CA GLY A 21 5.87 2.14 20.59
C GLY A 21 4.37 1.96 20.83
N PRO A 22 3.98 0.93 21.58
CA PRO A 22 2.58 0.53 21.76
C PRO A 22 1.73 1.59 22.47
N GLU A 23 2.27 2.28 23.48
CA GLU A 23 1.50 3.28 24.23
C GLU A 23 1.23 4.55 23.40
N ALA A 24 2.21 5.02 22.64
CA ALA A 24 2.01 6.15 21.73
C ALA A 24 1.06 5.78 20.58
N ALA A 25 1.17 4.57 20.02
CA ALA A 25 0.26 4.09 18.98
C ALA A 25 -1.20 3.99 19.49
N LYS A 26 -1.41 3.51 20.72
CA LYS A 26 -2.73 3.52 21.37
C LYS A 26 -3.28 4.94 21.52
N ALA A 27 -2.45 5.90 21.94
CA ALA A 27 -2.87 7.30 22.07
C ALA A 27 -3.29 7.91 20.71
N VAL A 28 -2.56 7.60 19.64
CA VAL A 28 -2.93 8.01 18.28
C VAL A 28 -4.28 7.42 17.86
N VAL A 29 -4.49 6.12 18.09
CA VAL A 29 -5.78 5.46 17.80
C VAL A 29 -6.91 6.05 18.65
N ALA A 30 -6.66 6.36 19.92
CA ALA A 30 -7.64 6.98 20.81
C ALA A 30 -8.08 8.39 20.35
N ALA A 31 -7.25 9.09 19.57
CA ALA A 31 -7.58 10.39 19.01
C ALA A 31 -8.41 10.33 17.71
N LEU A 32 -8.59 9.14 17.12
CA LEU A 32 -9.44 8.97 15.92
C LEU A 32 -10.92 9.14 16.25
N ALA A 33 -11.77 9.29 15.22
CA ALA A 33 -13.22 9.40 15.39
C ALA A 33 -13.82 8.17 16.10
N ALA A 34 -14.96 8.35 16.79
CA ALA A 34 -15.55 7.29 17.61
C ALA A 34 -15.89 6.04 16.79
N GLU A 35 -16.36 6.22 15.56
CA GLU A 35 -16.69 5.13 14.64
C GLU A 35 -15.45 4.31 14.26
N ASP A 36 -14.31 4.97 14.04
CA ASP A 36 -13.04 4.29 13.73
C ASP A 36 -12.54 3.51 14.94
N ARG A 37 -12.59 4.12 16.13
CA ARG A 37 -12.16 3.46 17.38
C ARG A 37 -12.99 2.22 17.67
N GLN A 38 -14.28 2.25 17.39
CA GLN A 38 -15.14 1.08 17.54
C GLN A 38 -14.68 -0.06 16.61
N ILE A 39 -14.48 0.22 15.33
CA ILE A 39 -14.01 -0.79 14.35
C ILE A 39 -12.64 -1.36 14.75
N LEU A 40 -11.72 -0.49 15.17
CA LEU A 40 -10.37 -0.89 15.58
C LEU A 40 -10.39 -1.70 16.89
N GLY A 41 -11.27 -1.36 17.82
CA GLY A 41 -11.42 -2.02 19.13
C GLY A 41 -12.03 -3.42 19.07
N GLU A 42 -12.84 -3.71 18.03
CA GLU A 42 -13.35 -5.08 17.76
C GLU A 42 -12.25 -6.05 17.29
N GLY A 43 -11.07 -5.54 16.95
CA GLY A 43 -9.98 -6.29 16.36
C GLY A 43 -10.05 -6.39 14.84
N ILE A 44 -8.88 -6.41 14.19
CA ILE A 44 -8.77 -6.44 12.72
C ILE A 44 -8.50 -7.85 12.22
N LEU A 45 -9.51 -8.44 11.58
CA LEU A 45 -9.41 -9.72 10.90
C LEU A 45 -8.88 -9.52 9.48
N VAL A 46 -7.73 -10.11 9.16
CA VAL A 46 -7.02 -9.86 7.89
C VAL A 46 -7.84 -10.14 6.64
N SER A 47 -8.74 -11.13 6.70
CA SER A 47 -9.55 -11.58 5.57
C SER A 47 -10.84 -10.77 5.39
N ARG A 48 -11.25 -10.01 6.41
CA ARG A 48 -12.49 -9.20 6.39
C ARG A 48 -12.26 -7.89 5.61
N TRP A 49 -13.35 -7.36 5.06
CA TRP A 49 -13.36 -6.08 4.35
C TRP A 49 -13.66 -4.92 5.30
N TYR A 50 -12.89 -3.84 5.19
CA TYR A 50 -13.00 -2.63 6.01
C TYR A 50 -13.13 -1.38 5.11
N PRO A 51 -13.82 -0.31 5.55
CA PRO A 51 -13.99 0.89 4.74
C PRO A 51 -12.67 1.51 4.31
N PHE A 52 -12.52 1.87 3.03
CA PHE A 52 -11.33 2.59 2.55
C PHE A 52 -11.11 3.93 3.27
N ALA A 53 -12.18 4.60 3.69
CA ALA A 53 -12.06 5.85 4.45
C ALA A 53 -11.37 5.67 5.82
N LEU A 54 -11.52 4.51 6.46
CA LEU A 54 -10.77 4.18 7.69
C LEU A 54 -9.28 4.06 7.38
N LEU A 55 -8.92 3.44 6.27
CA LEU A 55 -7.53 3.34 5.81
C LEU A 55 -6.91 4.73 5.61
N VAL A 56 -7.62 5.64 4.92
CA VAL A 56 -7.12 7.00 4.68
C VAL A 56 -6.88 7.75 6.00
N ARG A 57 -7.81 7.66 6.96
CA ARG A 57 -7.64 8.28 8.27
C ARG A 57 -6.46 7.69 9.05
N LEU A 58 -6.24 6.38 8.95
CA LEU A 58 -5.06 5.75 9.52
C LEU A 58 -3.77 6.20 8.82
N ASP A 59 -3.74 6.31 7.50
CA ASP A 59 -2.56 6.76 6.78
C ASP A 59 -2.21 8.22 7.16
N HIS A 60 -3.20 9.10 7.35
CA HIS A 60 -2.99 10.43 7.93
C HIS A 60 -2.45 10.38 9.36
N ALA A 61 -2.96 9.47 10.20
CA ALA A 61 -2.48 9.30 11.57
C ALA A 61 -1.03 8.79 11.61
N VAL A 62 -0.66 7.87 10.70
CA VAL A 62 0.73 7.44 10.51
C VAL A 62 1.59 8.63 10.10
N ALA A 63 1.18 9.40 9.09
CA ALA A 63 1.94 10.57 8.65
C ALA A 63 2.14 11.59 9.79
N GLY A 64 1.10 11.89 10.56
CA GLY A 64 1.16 12.86 11.65
C GLY A 64 2.01 12.43 12.84
N SER A 65 2.19 11.12 13.05
CA SER A 65 2.86 10.59 14.26
C SER A 65 4.21 9.93 14.01
N CYS A 66 4.47 9.46 12.78
CA CYS A 66 5.61 8.59 12.46
C CYS A 66 6.65 9.22 11.53
N GLY A 67 6.55 10.51 11.22
CA GLY A 67 7.53 11.24 10.40
C GLY A 67 7.06 11.64 9.00
N GLY A 68 5.78 11.94 8.84
CA GLY A 68 5.22 12.51 7.61
C GLY A 68 5.02 11.49 6.49
N GLU A 69 4.94 11.98 5.25
CA GLU A 69 4.70 11.14 4.07
C GLU A 69 5.79 10.08 3.84
N LYS A 70 7.02 10.34 4.29
CA LYS A 70 8.12 9.38 4.19
C LYS A 70 7.85 8.12 5.00
N ALA A 71 7.17 8.25 6.14
CA ALA A 71 6.76 7.11 6.95
C ALA A 71 5.82 6.17 6.18
N LEU A 72 4.98 6.71 5.29
CA LEU A 72 4.08 5.89 4.47
C LEU A 72 4.84 5.12 3.39
N GLU A 73 5.85 5.73 2.78
CA GLU A 73 6.74 5.00 1.85
C GLU A 73 7.49 3.87 2.56
N GLU A 74 7.99 4.13 3.78
CA GLU A 74 8.66 3.12 4.60
C GLU A 74 7.68 1.99 5.01
N LEU A 75 6.44 2.34 5.37
CA LEU A 75 5.36 1.38 5.62
C LEU A 75 5.07 0.53 4.39
N GLY A 76 4.96 1.15 3.22
CA GLY A 76 4.76 0.47 1.94
C GLY A 76 5.86 -0.53 1.67
N ALA A 77 7.12 -0.11 1.83
CA ALA A 77 8.28 -0.99 1.66
C ALA A 77 8.26 -2.18 2.63
N LYS A 78 7.97 -1.94 3.91
CA LYS A 78 7.84 -3.01 4.92
C LYS A 78 6.70 -3.97 4.59
N SER A 79 5.59 -3.45 4.07
CA SER A 79 4.45 -4.27 3.62
C SER A 79 4.83 -5.17 2.43
N ALA A 80 5.64 -4.66 1.50
CA ALA A 80 6.19 -5.47 0.41
C ALA A 80 7.11 -6.58 0.95
N GLU A 81 8.00 -6.29 1.90
CA GLU A 81 8.85 -7.30 2.54
C GLU A 81 8.04 -8.40 3.23
N PHE A 82 6.96 -8.05 3.93
CA PHE A 82 6.10 -9.02 4.58
C PHE A 82 5.33 -9.89 3.56
N HIS A 83 4.70 -9.26 2.56
CA HIS A 83 3.94 -9.97 1.53
C HIS A 83 4.85 -10.86 0.68
N LEU A 84 5.94 -10.30 0.15
CA LEU A 84 6.86 -11.03 -0.69
C LEU A 84 7.69 -12.01 0.13
N GLY A 85 8.09 -11.71 1.37
CA GLY A 85 8.77 -12.69 2.23
C GLY A 85 7.96 -13.96 2.50
N ALA A 86 6.63 -13.85 2.57
CA ALA A 86 5.74 -15.00 2.66
C ALA A 86 5.63 -15.80 1.34
N LEU A 87 5.70 -15.11 0.19
CA LEU A 87 5.63 -15.68 -1.17
C LEU A 87 6.99 -16.22 -1.67
N TYR A 88 8.11 -15.62 -1.25
CA TYR A 88 9.51 -15.93 -1.63
C TYR A 88 9.99 -17.29 -1.15
N ARG A 89 9.32 -17.88 -0.15
CA ARG A 89 9.55 -19.28 0.21
C ARG A 89 9.34 -20.22 -0.98
N ASN A 90 8.61 -19.76 -2.00
CA ASN A 90 8.49 -20.40 -3.30
C ASN A 90 9.25 -19.54 -4.32
N PHE A 91 10.46 -19.95 -4.70
CA PHE A 91 11.43 -19.29 -5.61
C PHE A 91 10.91 -18.70 -6.95
N ALA A 92 9.62 -18.79 -7.25
CA ALA A 92 8.99 -18.49 -8.53
C ALA A 92 9.01 -17.00 -8.95
N LEU A 93 9.34 -16.06 -8.05
CA LEU A 93 9.38 -14.62 -8.35
C LEU A 93 10.78 -13.98 -8.28
N ALA A 94 11.81 -14.79 -8.01
CA ALA A 94 13.18 -14.29 -8.06
C ALA A 94 13.53 -13.87 -9.50
N ASN A 95 14.07 -12.66 -9.67
CA ASN A 95 14.46 -12.09 -10.96
C ASN A 95 13.32 -11.94 -11.98
N ALA A 96 12.10 -11.68 -11.52
CA ALA A 96 10.94 -11.49 -12.40
C ALA A 96 10.06 -10.28 -12.01
N PRO A 97 10.58 -9.03 -12.03
CA PRO A 97 9.78 -7.85 -11.67
C PRO A 97 8.53 -7.69 -12.54
N HIS A 98 8.64 -7.97 -13.84
CA HIS A 98 7.50 -7.93 -14.76
C HIS A 98 6.39 -8.90 -14.38
N ASP A 99 6.73 -10.14 -14.00
CA ASP A 99 5.73 -11.13 -13.65
C ASP A 99 5.08 -10.82 -12.31
N PHE A 100 5.85 -10.27 -11.36
CA PHE A 100 5.30 -9.74 -10.12
C PHE A 100 4.25 -8.66 -10.39
N PHE A 101 4.59 -7.61 -11.16
CA PHE A 101 3.67 -6.49 -11.38
C PHE A 101 2.43 -6.87 -12.20
N ARG A 102 2.59 -7.77 -13.18
CA ARG A 102 1.47 -8.36 -13.91
C ARG A 102 0.54 -9.15 -12.98
N ASN A 103 1.09 -9.96 -12.08
CA ASN A 103 0.29 -10.72 -11.12
C ASN A 103 -0.35 -9.82 -10.06
N ALA A 104 0.34 -8.77 -9.63
CA ALA A 104 -0.19 -7.76 -8.71
C ALA A 104 -1.40 -7.05 -9.33
N SER A 105 -1.37 -6.74 -10.63
CA SER A 105 -2.49 -6.10 -11.32
C SER A 105 -3.72 -7.02 -11.39
N LEU A 106 -3.50 -8.31 -11.69
CA LEU A 106 -4.56 -9.33 -11.72
C LEU A 106 -5.17 -9.62 -10.35
N SER A 107 -4.38 -9.53 -9.29
CA SER A 107 -4.80 -9.84 -7.92
C SER A 107 -5.30 -8.63 -7.13
N HIS A 108 -5.37 -7.44 -7.74
CA HIS A 108 -5.81 -6.20 -7.07
C HIS A 108 -7.15 -6.37 -6.32
N GLN A 109 -8.11 -7.05 -6.94
CA GLN A 109 -9.45 -7.27 -6.37
C GLN A 109 -9.47 -8.19 -5.14
N LEU A 110 -8.37 -8.91 -4.85
CA LEU A 110 -8.25 -9.66 -3.61
C LEU A 110 -8.08 -8.74 -2.41
N PHE A 111 -7.56 -7.52 -2.63
CA PHE A 111 -7.22 -6.55 -1.58
C PHE A 111 -8.11 -5.31 -1.58
N HIS A 112 -8.76 -5.00 -2.71
CA HIS A 112 -9.66 -3.88 -2.91
C HIS A 112 -10.99 -4.37 -3.51
N ASP A 113 -12.13 -4.01 -2.92
CA ASP A 113 -13.44 -4.49 -3.42
C ASP A 113 -13.95 -3.72 -4.65
N ARG A 114 -13.33 -2.58 -4.95
CA ARG A 114 -13.65 -1.69 -6.06
C ARG A 114 -12.37 -1.20 -6.72
N GLY A 115 -12.47 -0.91 -8.02
CA GLY A 115 -11.35 -0.48 -8.82
C GLY A 115 -10.61 -1.64 -9.49
N SER A 116 -9.58 -1.28 -10.23
CA SER A 116 -8.71 -2.21 -10.95
C SER A 116 -7.31 -1.65 -11.01
N MET A 117 -6.36 -2.52 -11.33
CA MET A 117 -5.00 -2.15 -11.65
C MET A 117 -4.67 -2.71 -13.02
N GLU A 118 -4.08 -1.87 -13.86
CA GLU A 118 -3.58 -2.25 -15.18
C GLU A 118 -2.07 -2.19 -15.17
N TYR A 119 -1.46 -3.17 -15.85
CA TYR A 119 -0.02 -3.29 -16.01
C TYR A 119 0.33 -3.14 -17.48
N GLU A 120 1.36 -2.34 -17.76
CA GLU A 120 1.90 -2.13 -19.10
C GLU A 120 3.43 -2.23 -19.06
N LYS A 121 4.03 -3.09 -19.89
CA LYS A 121 5.49 -3.14 -20.04
C LYS A 121 5.93 -1.94 -20.87
N SER A 122 6.74 -1.04 -20.31
CA SER A 122 7.26 0.15 -20.98
C SER A 122 8.70 0.00 -21.49
N GLY A 123 9.40 -1.05 -21.08
CA GLY A 123 10.75 -1.42 -21.49
C GLY A 123 11.21 -2.69 -20.77
N ASP A 124 12.43 -3.16 -21.01
CA ASP A 124 12.94 -4.39 -20.39
C ASP A 124 13.16 -4.25 -18.88
N ASP A 125 13.51 -3.06 -18.41
CA ASP A 125 13.65 -2.74 -16.99
C ASP A 125 12.67 -1.66 -16.53
N SER A 126 11.48 -1.61 -17.14
CA SER A 126 10.46 -0.65 -16.74
C SER A 126 9.02 -1.09 -17.03
N CYS A 127 8.11 -0.63 -16.18
CA CYS A 127 6.68 -0.78 -16.41
C CYS A 127 5.87 0.41 -15.88
N SER A 128 4.63 0.51 -16.38
CA SER A 128 3.62 1.44 -15.88
C SER A 128 2.52 0.66 -15.17
N LEU A 129 2.11 1.15 -13.99
CA LEU A 129 0.91 0.70 -13.29
C LEU A 129 -0.13 1.81 -13.28
N LYS A 130 -1.33 1.51 -13.76
CA LYS A 130 -2.48 2.43 -13.69
C LYS A 130 -3.49 1.87 -12.69
N VAL A 131 -3.76 2.63 -11.63
CA VAL A 131 -4.77 2.29 -10.62
C VAL A 131 -6.05 3.08 -10.90
N LEU A 132 -7.11 2.35 -11.21
CA LEU A 132 -8.44 2.86 -11.51
C LEU A 132 -9.40 2.51 -10.38
N GLY A 133 -10.50 3.24 -10.28
CA GLY A 133 -11.55 2.97 -9.30
C GLY A 133 -12.09 4.26 -8.71
N PRO A 134 -13.07 4.18 -7.81
CA PRO A 134 -13.64 5.37 -7.18
C PRO A 134 -12.76 5.93 -6.07
N ASP A 135 -12.00 5.09 -5.37
CA ASP A 135 -11.30 5.46 -4.14
C ASP A 135 -9.85 5.90 -4.41
N PHE A 136 -9.45 7.02 -3.81
CA PHE A 136 -8.11 7.58 -3.92
C PHE A 136 -7.87 8.56 -2.77
N ASP A 137 -6.60 8.68 -2.38
CA ASP A 137 -6.12 9.76 -1.52
C ASP A 137 -4.62 9.98 -1.78
N PRO A 138 -4.11 11.23 -1.86
CA PRO A 138 -2.69 11.51 -1.98
C PRO A 138 -1.82 10.79 -0.95
N ILE A 139 -2.25 10.71 0.32
CA ILE A 139 -1.47 10.08 1.39
C ILE A 139 -1.39 8.57 1.20
N TYR A 140 -2.49 7.95 0.77
CA TYR A 140 -2.52 6.52 0.47
C TYR A 140 -1.55 6.17 -0.67
N CYS A 141 -1.47 7.05 -1.69
CA CYS A 141 -0.55 6.87 -2.82
C CYS A 141 0.92 6.81 -2.38
N ARG A 142 1.31 7.45 -1.27
CA ARG A 142 2.68 7.38 -0.74
C ARG A 142 3.06 5.96 -0.34
N SER A 143 2.13 5.21 0.28
CA SER A 143 2.36 3.81 0.62
C SER A 143 2.52 2.92 -0.61
N ALA A 144 1.78 3.21 -1.69
CA ALA A 144 1.91 2.50 -2.95
C ALA A 144 3.30 2.71 -3.59
N ILE A 145 3.84 3.93 -3.56
CA ILE A 145 5.20 4.24 -4.06
C ILE A 145 6.25 3.37 -3.35
N GLY A 146 6.21 3.36 -2.02
CA GLY A 146 7.14 2.57 -1.22
C GLY A 146 7.00 1.07 -1.47
N TYR A 147 5.76 0.58 -1.58
CA TYR A 147 5.46 -0.82 -1.87
C TYR A 147 6.01 -1.23 -3.23
N PHE A 148 5.68 -0.50 -4.31
CA PHE A 148 6.11 -0.83 -5.66
C PHE A 148 7.63 -0.80 -5.81
N ARG A 149 8.30 0.22 -5.24
CA ARG A 149 9.76 0.31 -5.27
C ARG A 149 10.38 -0.93 -4.64
N ARG A 150 9.94 -1.26 -3.42
CA ARG A 150 10.53 -2.37 -2.68
C ARG A 150 10.19 -3.72 -3.31
N SER A 151 9.00 -3.89 -3.88
CA SER A 151 8.65 -5.09 -4.61
C SER A 151 9.54 -5.31 -5.84
N ALA A 152 9.83 -4.25 -6.62
CA ALA A 152 10.75 -4.36 -7.76
C ALA A 152 12.15 -4.81 -7.32
N GLU A 153 12.70 -4.19 -6.27
CA GLU A 153 14.00 -4.57 -5.69
C GLU A 153 14.03 -6.02 -5.23
N LEU A 154 13.01 -6.44 -4.48
CA LEU A 154 12.92 -7.82 -4.00
C LEU A 154 12.86 -8.79 -5.17
N CYS A 155 12.10 -8.46 -6.22
CA CYS A 155 11.94 -9.23 -7.47
C CYS A 155 13.15 -9.20 -8.41
N GLY A 156 14.30 -8.69 -7.98
CA GLY A 156 15.55 -8.73 -8.74
C GLY A 156 15.80 -7.52 -9.64
N GLY A 157 15.08 -6.42 -9.41
CA GLY A 157 15.34 -5.12 -10.03
C GLY A 157 16.11 -4.17 -9.09
N PRO A 158 17.45 -4.24 -9.02
CA PRO A 158 18.22 -3.46 -8.07
C PRO A 158 18.14 -1.96 -8.35
N GLY A 159 18.09 -1.14 -7.29
CA GLY A 159 18.06 0.31 -7.46
C GLY A 159 16.74 0.85 -8.05
N ALA A 160 15.65 0.08 -7.90
CA ALA A 160 14.36 0.46 -8.44
C ALA A 160 13.91 1.85 -7.99
N SER A 161 13.22 2.55 -8.89
CA SER A 161 12.65 3.87 -8.65
C SER A 161 11.19 3.90 -9.11
N VAL A 162 10.38 4.72 -8.45
CA VAL A 162 8.95 4.88 -8.76
C VAL A 162 8.63 6.35 -8.87
N THR A 163 8.04 6.75 -9.99
CA THR A 163 7.56 8.12 -10.21
C THR A 163 6.04 8.09 -10.39
N LYS A 164 5.31 8.80 -9.54
CA LYS A 164 3.88 9.03 -9.75
C LYS A 164 3.70 10.11 -10.83
N ARG A 165 3.24 9.72 -12.03
CA ARG A 165 3.07 10.63 -13.18
C ARG A 165 1.74 11.35 -13.20
N ALA A 166 0.70 10.72 -12.66
CA ALA A 166 -0.64 11.29 -12.59
C ALA A 166 -1.33 10.80 -11.31
N CYS A 167 -2.22 11.62 -10.77
CA CYS A 167 -3.02 11.27 -9.60
C CYS A 167 -4.46 11.72 -9.79
N ARG A 168 -5.41 10.88 -9.37
CA ARG A 168 -6.83 11.24 -9.39
C ARG A 168 -7.17 12.40 -8.47
N ALA A 169 -6.36 12.62 -7.44
CA ALA A 169 -6.46 13.82 -6.59
C ALA A 169 -6.20 15.12 -7.34
N ASP A 170 -5.44 15.06 -8.44
CA ASP A 170 -5.10 16.20 -9.28
C ASP A 170 -6.00 16.26 -10.54
N GLY A 171 -7.12 15.52 -10.55
CA GLY A 171 -8.09 15.51 -11.65
C GLY A 171 -7.80 14.51 -12.79
N ALA A 172 -6.76 13.68 -12.66
CA ALA A 172 -6.50 12.63 -13.65
C ALA A 172 -7.55 11.50 -13.59
N SER A 173 -7.69 10.73 -14.67
CA SER A 173 -8.60 9.58 -14.73
C SER A 173 -8.13 8.38 -13.90
N ALA A 174 -6.82 8.25 -13.69
CA ALA A 174 -6.17 7.18 -12.94
C ALA A 174 -4.94 7.69 -12.16
N CYS A 175 -4.53 6.95 -11.12
CA CYS A 175 -3.22 7.15 -10.52
C CYS A 175 -2.20 6.32 -11.31
N VAL A 176 -1.20 6.96 -11.88
CA VAL A 176 -0.22 6.32 -12.78
C VAL A 176 1.17 6.33 -12.14
N TYR A 177 1.78 5.15 -12.04
CA TYR A 177 3.10 4.94 -11.46
C TYR A 177 4.03 4.36 -12.51
N GLU A 178 5.11 5.07 -12.81
CA GLU A 178 6.19 4.58 -13.65
C GLU A 178 7.27 3.97 -12.77
N ILE A 179 7.60 2.73 -13.03
CA ILE A 179 8.54 1.93 -12.25
C ILE A 179 9.71 1.58 -13.16
N ARG A 180 10.93 1.79 -12.68
CA ARG A 180 12.18 1.44 -13.38
C ARG A 180 13.10 0.71 -12.42
N TRP A 181 13.88 -0.23 -12.92
CA TRP A 181 14.92 -0.94 -12.16
C TRP A 181 16.16 -1.22 -13.02
#